data_AF-A0A557XQH4-F1
#
_entry.id   AF-A0A557XQH4-F1
#
_cell.length_a   1.000
_cell.length_b   1.000
_cell.length_c   1.000
_cell.angle_alpha   90.00
_cell.angle_beta   90.00
_cell.angle_gamma   90.00
#
_symmetry.space_group_name_H-M   'P 1'
#
loop_
_entity.id
_entity.type
_entity.pdbx_description
1 polymer ?
#
loop_
_entity_poly.entity_id
_entity_poly.type
_entity_poly.pdbx_seq_one_letter_code
_entity_poly.pdbx_strand_id
1 'polypeptide(L)'
;MSWEALAWAKDSDIAHPVAKFILVLLANKADENFSCYPSIRTLMAESGAGRSTILRALSYLETCGLMSRRPQFHDSGARRSTRYYLNHPRAPHVLPGPDPGSPRPAAGRGPSRIETGTVSKRHPPRVPQRDPLNPSTESPSEPGDAAVLVLESVTRAWKLGTHDARSLRPAIESALARGWLAADLTDLLIRNPNGARDPVRVLARRLTDLGQPPDPPITNVPWCGECEDARSRTITVTELDGTEAAKFCPQCSPQVHRIRSSEEQSVQHCGKVVNYLGEQRVQ
;
A
#
# COMPACT_ATOMS: atom_id res chain seq x y z
N MET A 1 2.83 -27.75 12.48
CA MET A 1 3.41 -27.07 13.66
C MET A 1 4.82 -27.61 13.81
N SER A 2 5.84 -26.74 13.81
CA SER A 2 7.24 -27.11 14.00
C SER A 2 7.67 -26.79 15.44
N TRP A 3 7.98 -27.84 16.22
CA TRP A 3 8.45 -27.66 17.60
C TRP A 3 9.81 -26.96 17.66
N GLU A 4 10.66 -27.19 16.66
CA GLU A 4 11.99 -26.58 16.52
C GLU A 4 11.88 -25.07 16.30
N ALA A 5 10.96 -24.64 15.43
CA ALA A 5 10.70 -23.22 15.19
C ALA A 5 10.28 -22.51 16.48
N LEU A 6 9.43 -23.17 17.29
CA LEU A 6 8.92 -22.60 18.52
C LEU A 6 10.00 -22.48 19.61
N ALA A 7 10.87 -23.48 19.73
CA ALA A 7 12.01 -23.44 20.66
C ALA A 7 12.94 -22.26 20.31
N TRP A 8 13.35 -22.17 19.04
CA TRP A 8 14.20 -21.07 18.55
C TRP A 8 13.58 -19.68 18.77
N ALA A 9 12.28 -19.52 18.51
CA ALA A 9 11.60 -18.23 18.70
C ALA A 9 11.56 -17.80 20.18
N LYS A 10 11.48 -18.75 21.11
CA LYS A 10 11.52 -18.47 22.55
C LYS A 10 12.91 -18.03 23.01
N ASP A 11 13.94 -18.68 22.48
CA ASP A 11 15.35 -18.42 22.82
C ASP A 11 15.91 -17.17 22.12
N SER A 12 15.21 -16.67 21.10
CA SER A 12 15.60 -15.44 20.38
C SER A 12 15.58 -14.22 21.32
N ASP A 13 16.70 -13.47 21.32
CA ASP A 13 16.84 -12.23 22.07
C ASP A 13 16.22 -11.07 21.30
N ILE A 14 15.07 -10.59 21.79
CA ILE A 14 14.22 -9.59 21.13
C ILE A 14 13.79 -8.57 22.16
N ALA A 15 14.22 -7.31 21.97
CA ALA A 15 13.98 -6.22 22.92
C ALA A 15 12.51 -5.80 23.04
N HIS A 16 11.66 -6.13 22.06
CA HIS A 16 10.26 -5.73 22.02
C HIS A 16 9.32 -6.90 22.34
N PRO A 17 8.58 -6.88 23.48
CA PRO A 17 7.73 -7.98 23.91
C PRO A 17 6.66 -8.38 22.87
N VAL A 18 6.03 -7.40 22.23
CA VAL A 18 5.04 -7.67 21.18
C VAL A 18 5.69 -8.33 19.96
N ALA A 19 6.87 -7.87 19.54
CA ALA A 19 7.59 -8.49 18.41
C ALA A 19 8.00 -9.93 18.74
N LYS A 20 8.50 -10.18 19.96
CA LYS A 20 8.81 -11.52 20.44
C LYS A 20 7.58 -12.42 20.42
N PHE A 21 6.44 -11.92 20.90
CA PHE A 21 5.20 -12.68 20.89
C PHE A 21 4.70 -12.98 19.47
N ILE A 22 4.77 -12.01 18.55
CA ILE A 22 4.43 -12.24 17.14
C ILE A 22 5.34 -13.31 16.52
N LEU A 23 6.65 -13.30 16.82
CA LEU A 23 7.55 -14.35 16.32
C LEU A 23 7.16 -15.74 16.83
N VAL A 24 6.80 -15.87 18.11
CA VAL A 24 6.33 -17.12 18.72
C VAL A 24 5.03 -17.60 18.04
N LEU A 25 4.09 -16.70 17.75
CA LEU A 25 2.86 -17.05 17.03
C LEU A 25 3.14 -17.56 15.61
N LEU A 26 4.05 -16.90 14.89
CA LEU A 26 4.48 -17.36 13.55
C LEU A 26 5.15 -18.73 13.63
N ALA A 27 6.04 -18.94 14.61
CA ALA A 27 6.72 -20.21 14.83
C ALA A 27 5.78 -21.35 15.18
N ASN A 28 4.77 -21.10 16.03
CA ASN A 28 3.75 -22.09 16.36
C ASN A 28 3.00 -22.58 15.11
N LYS A 29 2.78 -21.68 14.14
CA LYS A 29 2.11 -21.96 12.87
C LYS A 29 3.05 -22.39 11.75
N ALA A 30 4.35 -22.49 12.01
CA ALA A 30 5.32 -22.87 11.00
C ALA A 30 5.14 -24.33 10.57
N ASP A 31 5.30 -24.55 9.27
CA ASP A 31 5.53 -25.86 8.68
C ASP A 31 6.99 -26.31 8.85
N GLU A 32 7.32 -27.50 8.34
CA GLU A 32 8.67 -28.08 8.40
C GLU A 32 9.73 -27.23 7.68
N ASN A 33 9.30 -26.38 6.75
CA ASN A 33 10.17 -25.45 6.02
C ASN A 33 10.37 -24.11 6.74
N PHE A 34 9.99 -24.03 8.01
CA PHE A 34 10.02 -22.81 8.81
C PHE A 34 9.20 -21.67 8.18
N SER A 35 8.09 -22.01 7.52
CA SER A 35 7.25 -21.04 6.85
C SER A 35 5.80 -21.10 7.30
N CYS A 36 5.10 -19.98 7.25
CA CYS A 36 3.68 -19.90 7.60
C CYS A 36 2.98 -18.79 6.80
N TYR A 37 1.65 -18.79 6.79
CA TYR A 37 0.85 -17.83 6.01
C TYR A 37 -0.37 -17.26 6.78
N PRO A 38 -0.27 -16.95 8.08
CA PRO A 38 -1.39 -16.34 8.81
C PRO A 38 -1.74 -14.96 8.22
N SER A 39 -3.04 -14.67 8.16
CA SER A 39 -3.49 -13.33 7.78
C SER A 39 -3.16 -12.33 8.88
N ILE A 40 -3.09 -11.03 8.53
CA ILE A 40 -2.95 -9.97 9.55
C ILE A 40 -4.13 -10.01 10.54
N ARG A 41 -5.34 -10.33 10.07
CA ARG A 41 -6.52 -10.49 10.94
C ARG A 41 -6.34 -11.63 11.94
N THR A 42 -5.75 -12.75 11.52
CA THR A 42 -5.42 -13.89 12.39
C THR A 42 -4.42 -13.46 13.48
N LEU A 43 -3.36 -12.76 13.10
CA LEU A 43 -2.38 -12.25 14.06
C LEU A 43 -3.00 -11.26 15.05
N MET A 44 -3.90 -10.39 14.60
CA MET A 44 -4.63 -9.47 15.48
C MET A 44 -5.52 -10.22 16.48
N ALA A 45 -6.28 -11.21 16.00
CA ALA A 45 -7.18 -12.00 16.85
C ALA A 45 -6.42 -12.78 17.93
N GLU A 46 -5.29 -13.39 17.57
CA GLU A 46 -4.50 -14.22 18.51
C GLU A 46 -3.64 -13.38 19.46
N SER A 47 -3.17 -12.22 19.01
CA SER A 47 -2.31 -11.37 19.86
C SER A 47 -3.05 -10.32 20.68
N GLY A 48 -4.31 -10.01 20.33
CA GLY A 48 -5.04 -8.86 20.86
C GLY A 48 -4.50 -7.50 20.41
N ALA A 49 -3.44 -7.46 19.58
CA ALA A 49 -2.82 -6.23 19.14
C ALA A 49 -3.53 -5.62 17.93
N GLY A 50 -3.56 -4.28 17.89
CA GLY A 50 -4.07 -3.53 16.73
C GLY A 50 -3.21 -3.71 15.48
N ARG A 51 -3.82 -3.46 14.31
CA ARG A 51 -3.19 -3.67 12.99
C ARG A 51 -1.84 -2.94 12.85
N SER A 52 -1.76 -1.68 13.28
CA SER A 52 -0.53 -0.88 13.20
C SER A 52 0.60 -1.48 14.04
N THR A 53 0.28 -1.99 15.23
CA THR A 53 1.22 -2.67 16.12
C THR A 53 1.76 -3.96 15.49
N ILE A 54 0.89 -4.77 14.88
CA ILE A 54 1.30 -5.98 14.13
C ILE A 54 2.27 -5.62 13.01
N LEU A 55 1.93 -4.64 12.18
CA LEU A 55 2.80 -4.25 11.06
C LEU A 55 4.15 -3.71 11.52
N ARG A 56 4.19 -2.97 12.63
CA ARG A 56 5.44 -2.51 13.24
C ARG A 56 6.28 -3.67 13.78
N ALA A 57 5.65 -4.61 14.47
CA ALA A 57 6.32 -5.81 14.98
C ALA A 57 6.91 -6.64 13.83
N LEU A 58 6.14 -6.87 12.76
CA LEU A 58 6.62 -7.61 11.59
C LEU A 58 7.79 -6.90 10.90
N SER A 59 7.71 -5.58 10.69
CA SER A 59 8.84 -4.83 10.12
C SER A 59 10.08 -4.86 11.02
N TYR A 60 9.91 -4.80 12.34
CA TYR A 60 11.04 -4.93 13.27
C TYR A 60 11.70 -6.31 13.17
N LEU A 61 10.92 -7.40 13.17
CA LEU A 61 11.45 -8.76 13.06
C LEU A 61 12.19 -8.99 11.74
N GLU A 62 11.74 -8.37 10.65
CA GLU A 62 12.43 -8.42 9.36
C GLU A 62 13.75 -7.63 9.38
N THR A 63 13.76 -6.43 9.96
CA THR A 63 14.99 -5.63 10.15
C THR A 63 16.01 -6.36 11.01
N CYS A 64 15.57 -7.10 12.03
CA CYS A 64 16.43 -7.96 12.84
C CYS A 64 16.89 -9.24 12.13
N GLY A 65 16.44 -9.48 10.89
CA GLY A 65 16.78 -10.68 10.13
C GLY A 65 16.20 -11.97 10.73
N LEU A 66 15.17 -11.90 11.57
CA LEU A 66 14.52 -13.06 12.18
C LEU A 66 13.47 -13.69 11.26
N MET A 67 12.94 -12.92 10.32
CA MET A 67 12.05 -13.46 9.29
C MET A 67 12.15 -12.67 7.99
N SER A 68 11.64 -13.25 6.91
CA SER A 68 11.41 -12.58 5.64
C SER A 68 9.97 -12.76 5.17
N ARG A 69 9.43 -11.77 4.46
CA ARG A 69 8.06 -11.80 3.91
C ARG A 69 8.10 -11.99 2.39
N ARG A 70 7.33 -12.95 1.86
CA ARG A 70 7.13 -13.10 0.41
C ARG A 70 5.65 -12.95 0.06
N PRO A 71 5.27 -11.91 -0.70
CA PRO A 71 3.94 -11.83 -1.29
C PRO A 71 3.71 -13.04 -2.18
N GLN A 72 2.57 -13.71 -2.04
CA GLN A 72 2.15 -14.74 -2.96
C GLN A 72 1.08 -14.18 -3.90
N PHE A 73 1.15 -14.57 -5.16
CA PHE A 73 0.14 -14.29 -6.16
C PHE A 73 -0.41 -15.63 -6.67
N HIS A 74 -1.71 -15.70 -6.90
CA HIS A 74 -2.32 -16.79 -7.64
C HIS A 74 -1.86 -16.72 -9.09
N ASP A 75 -1.92 -17.84 -9.82
CA ASP A 75 -1.70 -17.87 -11.27
C ASP A 75 -2.70 -16.97 -12.04
N SER A 76 -3.81 -16.60 -11.39
CA SER A 76 -4.83 -15.66 -11.89
C SER A 76 -4.50 -14.19 -11.58
N GLY A 77 -3.37 -13.90 -10.94
CA GLY A 77 -2.97 -12.56 -10.49
C GLY A 77 -3.58 -12.12 -9.16
N ALA A 78 -4.52 -12.90 -8.58
CA ALA A 78 -5.12 -12.58 -7.28
C ALA A 78 -4.09 -12.68 -6.14
N ARG A 79 -4.06 -11.68 -5.25
CA ARG A 79 -3.10 -11.65 -4.13
C ARG A 79 -3.47 -12.70 -3.06
N ARG A 80 -2.59 -13.68 -2.84
CA ARG A 80 -2.70 -14.63 -1.72
C ARG A 80 -2.17 -14.01 -0.42
N SER A 81 -2.46 -14.66 0.72
CA SER A 81 -1.87 -14.27 1.99
C SER A 81 -0.34 -14.32 1.90
N THR A 82 0.31 -13.27 2.40
CA THR A 82 1.77 -13.19 2.46
C THR A 82 2.32 -14.41 3.21
N ARG A 83 3.33 -15.08 2.63
CA ARG A 83 4.07 -16.12 3.35
C ARG A 83 5.19 -15.48 4.17
N TYR A 84 5.32 -15.89 5.40
CA TYR A 84 6.43 -15.55 6.27
C TYR A 84 7.38 -16.74 6.34
N TYR A 85 8.67 -16.47 6.27
CA TYR A 85 9.74 -17.44 6.41
C TYR A 85 10.57 -17.06 7.62
N LEU A 86 10.71 -17.96 8.57
CA LEU A 86 11.50 -17.75 9.78
C LEU A 86 12.96 -18.07 9.45
N ASN A 87 13.87 -17.15 9.73
CA ASN A 87 15.30 -17.32 9.48
C ASN A 87 15.93 -18.16 10.60
N HIS A 88 15.48 -19.41 10.69
CA HIS A 88 16.00 -20.38 11.62
C HIS A 88 17.44 -20.79 11.21
N PRO A 89 18.35 -21.12 12.14
CA PRO A 89 19.72 -21.55 11.80
C PRO A 89 19.79 -22.74 10.83
N ARG A 90 18.79 -23.63 10.86
CA ARG A 90 18.67 -24.78 9.94
C ARG A 90 18.01 -24.45 8.59
N ALA A 91 17.42 -23.26 8.47
CA ALA A 91 16.73 -22.78 7.27
C ALA A 91 16.88 -21.25 7.16
N PRO A 92 18.09 -20.74 6.84
CA PRO A 92 18.30 -19.31 6.68
C PRO A 92 17.58 -18.84 5.40
N HIS A 93 16.40 -18.24 5.56
CA HIS A 93 15.67 -17.59 4.47
C HIS A 93 16.08 -16.13 4.28
N VAL A 94 17.33 -15.82 4.65
CA VAL A 94 17.98 -14.53 4.44
C VAL A 94 18.19 -14.36 2.94
N LEU A 95 17.47 -13.44 2.33
CA LEU A 95 17.81 -12.99 0.99
C LEU A 95 19.17 -12.26 1.07
N PRO A 96 20.10 -12.46 0.11
CA PRO A 96 21.33 -11.69 0.06
C PRO A 96 20.97 -10.20 -0.02
N GLY A 97 21.15 -9.48 1.09
CA GLY A 97 21.20 -8.03 1.04
C GLY A 97 22.45 -7.63 0.23
N PRO A 98 22.41 -6.56 -0.57
CA PRO A 98 23.63 -5.98 -1.11
C PRO A 98 24.54 -5.55 0.07
N ASP A 99 25.80 -5.99 0.04
CA ASP A 99 26.79 -5.83 1.12
C ASP A 99 26.99 -4.37 1.59
N PRO A 100 27.29 -4.15 2.89
CA PRO A 100 27.64 -2.87 3.47
C PRO A 100 29.13 -2.53 3.23
N GLY A 101 29.42 -1.88 2.10
CA GLY A 101 30.78 -1.42 1.75
C GLY A 101 31.07 0.03 2.15
N SER A 102 31.56 0.21 3.38
CA SER A 102 32.61 1.13 3.87
C SER A 102 32.57 2.69 3.71
N PRO A 103 33.24 3.42 4.63
CA PRO A 103 32.88 4.78 5.04
C PRO A 103 33.85 5.87 4.58
N ARG A 104 33.37 7.10 4.35
CA ARG A 104 34.23 8.30 4.25
C ARG A 104 33.43 9.62 4.29
N PRO A 105 34.06 10.76 4.61
CA PRO A 105 34.63 11.17 5.89
C PRO A 105 33.86 12.35 6.50
N ALA A 106 33.99 12.51 7.82
CA ALA A 106 33.55 13.71 8.54
C ALA A 106 34.31 14.95 8.03
N ALA A 107 33.60 15.89 7.42
CA ALA A 107 34.08 17.25 7.20
C ALA A 107 33.22 18.17 8.07
N GLY A 108 33.80 18.59 9.20
CA GLY A 108 33.22 19.59 10.07
C GLY A 108 33.13 20.95 9.38
N ARG A 109 32.07 21.69 9.69
CA ARG A 109 32.09 23.15 9.73
C ARG A 109 31.18 23.60 10.86
N GLY A 110 31.75 24.47 11.70
CA GLY A 110 31.30 24.79 13.05
C GLY A 110 30.08 25.72 13.17
N PRO A 111 29.85 26.23 14.39
CA PRO A 111 28.56 26.73 14.84
C PRO A 111 28.32 28.19 14.45
N SER A 112 27.05 28.56 14.31
CA SER A 112 26.64 29.96 14.40
C SER A 112 25.49 30.08 15.40
N ARG A 113 25.85 30.55 16.61
CA ARG A 113 24.96 31.27 17.52
C ARG A 113 24.91 32.73 17.06
N ILE A 114 23.75 33.36 17.31
CA ILE A 114 23.49 34.70 17.85
C ILE A 114 22.08 35.08 17.37
N GLU A 115 21.07 34.82 18.20
CA GLU A 115 20.39 35.76 19.14
C GLU A 115 19.25 36.54 18.45
N THR A 116 18.00 36.23 18.79
CA THR A 116 17.16 36.85 19.84
C THR A 116 16.73 38.28 19.51
N GLY A 117 15.48 38.42 19.09
CA GLY A 117 14.74 39.68 19.00
C GLY A 117 13.31 39.51 19.54
N THR A 118 13.04 40.21 20.63
CA THR A 118 11.95 40.13 21.61
C THR A 118 10.54 40.59 21.14
N VAL A 119 9.53 39.76 21.44
CA VAL A 119 8.17 39.97 22.03
C VAL A 119 7.24 41.13 21.58
N SER A 120 5.99 40.77 21.21
CA SER A 120 4.68 41.19 21.82
C SER A 120 3.51 40.82 20.87
N LYS A 121 2.33 40.30 21.24
CA LYS A 121 1.51 40.38 22.46
C LYS A 121 0.67 39.10 22.67
N ARG A 122 0.29 38.85 23.93
CA ARG A 122 -0.65 37.79 24.37
C ARG A 122 -2.12 38.21 24.24
N HIS A 123 -3.02 37.27 23.94
CA HIS A 123 -4.31 36.98 24.61
C HIS A 123 -5.04 35.80 23.92
N PRO A 124 -6.05 35.13 24.53
CA PRO A 124 -6.03 34.06 25.54
C PRO A 124 -6.45 32.67 24.95
N PRO A 125 -6.46 31.55 25.73
CA PRO A 125 -6.81 30.24 25.18
C PRO A 125 -8.33 30.08 25.00
N ARG A 126 -8.77 29.90 23.75
CA ARG A 126 -10.14 29.49 23.44
C ARG A 126 -10.25 27.97 23.56
N VAL A 127 -11.04 27.51 24.51
CA VAL A 127 -11.47 26.11 24.69
C VAL A 127 -12.23 25.67 23.43
N PRO A 128 -11.88 24.55 22.76
CA PRO A 128 -12.74 23.96 21.76
C PRO A 128 -13.79 23.10 22.45
N GLN A 129 -15.00 23.63 22.57
CA GLN A 129 -16.19 22.82 22.82
C GLN A 129 -16.47 22.04 21.53
N ARG A 130 -16.24 20.72 21.55
CA ARG A 130 -16.63 19.83 20.45
C ARG A 130 -18.12 19.58 20.54
N ASP A 131 -18.86 20.10 19.56
CA ASP A 131 -20.25 19.75 19.30
C ASP A 131 -20.28 18.39 18.54
N PRO A 132 -20.97 17.33 19.01
CA PRO A 132 -20.85 15.98 18.46
C PRO A 132 -21.48 15.69 17.09
N LEU A 133 -21.98 16.69 16.34
CA LEU A 133 -22.90 16.43 15.20
C LEU A 133 -22.50 17.06 13.86
N ASN A 134 -21.23 17.43 13.66
CA ASN A 134 -20.78 17.89 12.35
C ASN A 134 -19.43 17.25 11.96
N PRO A 135 -19.39 16.23 11.09
CA PRO A 135 -18.14 15.81 10.49
C PRO A 135 -17.67 16.91 9.54
N SER A 136 -16.60 17.62 9.90
CA SER A 136 -15.94 18.57 9.02
C SER A 136 -15.64 17.90 7.68
N THR A 137 -16.32 18.35 6.63
CA THR A 137 -15.94 18.10 5.25
C THR A 137 -14.54 18.68 5.05
N GLU A 138 -13.54 17.83 4.85
CA GLU A 138 -12.21 18.27 4.43
C GLU A 138 -12.37 19.09 3.14
N SER A 139 -11.87 20.33 3.15
CA SER A 139 -11.71 21.13 1.93
C SER A 139 -10.92 20.33 0.89
N PRO A 140 -11.30 20.37 -0.39
CA PRO A 140 -10.51 19.77 -1.46
C PRO A 140 -9.10 20.37 -1.42
N SER A 141 -8.09 19.53 -1.17
CA SER A 141 -6.69 19.94 -1.22
C SER A 141 -6.42 20.60 -2.56
N GLU A 142 -5.80 21.78 -2.58
CA GLU A 142 -5.49 22.45 -3.83
C GLU A 142 -4.59 21.53 -4.69
N PRO A 143 -4.71 21.58 -6.04
CA PRO A 143 -3.94 20.72 -6.93
C PRO A 143 -2.42 20.84 -6.73
N GLY A 144 -1.95 21.97 -6.18
CA GLY A 144 -0.56 22.18 -5.79
C GLY A 144 -0.10 21.27 -4.65
N ASP A 145 -0.93 21.05 -3.62
CA ASP A 145 -0.59 20.19 -2.49
C ASP A 145 -0.52 18.71 -2.91
N ALA A 146 -1.45 18.31 -3.79
CA ALA A 146 -1.46 16.96 -4.36
C ALA A 146 -0.20 16.69 -5.21
N ALA A 147 0.24 17.66 -6.03
CA ALA A 147 1.45 17.53 -6.83
C ALA A 147 2.71 17.39 -5.96
N VAL A 148 2.79 18.13 -4.84
CA VAL A 148 3.90 18.03 -3.89
C VAL A 148 3.98 16.64 -3.27
N LEU A 149 2.85 16.07 -2.83
CA LEU A 149 2.81 14.72 -2.24
C LEU A 149 3.23 13.62 -3.23
N VAL A 150 2.78 13.72 -4.49
CA VAL A 150 3.21 12.80 -5.56
C VAL A 150 4.72 12.94 -5.76
N LEU A 151 5.22 14.17 -5.87
CA LEU A 151 6.62 14.42 -6.15
C LEU A 151 7.54 13.95 -5.01
N GLU A 152 7.16 14.15 -3.75
CA GLU A 152 7.88 13.63 -2.58
C GLU A 152 7.96 12.11 -2.61
N SER A 153 6.85 11.45 -2.94
CA SER A 153 6.77 9.98 -3.02
C SER A 153 7.66 9.43 -4.13
N VAL A 154 7.63 10.05 -5.31
CA VAL A 154 8.47 9.69 -6.46
C VAL A 154 9.95 9.95 -6.15
N THR A 155 10.27 11.09 -5.56
CA THR A 155 11.65 11.46 -5.17
C THR A 155 12.23 10.44 -4.20
N ARG A 156 11.45 10.02 -3.19
CA ARG A 156 11.86 9.01 -2.21
C ARG A 156 12.06 7.64 -2.86
N ALA A 157 11.15 7.22 -3.74
CA ALA A 157 11.21 5.91 -4.38
C ALA A 157 12.39 5.77 -5.35
N TRP A 158 12.68 6.82 -6.13
CA TRP A 158 13.71 6.83 -7.18
C TRP A 158 15.03 7.48 -6.74
N LYS A 159 15.10 7.99 -5.50
CA LYS A 159 16.25 8.73 -4.96
C LYS A 159 16.70 9.90 -5.86
N LEU A 160 15.73 10.67 -6.36
CA LEU A 160 16.00 11.78 -7.28
C LEU A 160 16.67 12.95 -6.56
N GLY A 161 17.53 13.68 -7.28
CA GLY A 161 18.04 14.97 -6.83
C GLY A 161 16.97 16.07 -6.87
N THR A 162 17.16 17.14 -6.11
CA THR A 162 16.21 18.27 -6.03
C THR A 162 15.91 18.92 -7.38
N HIS A 163 16.93 19.01 -8.25
CA HIS A 163 16.78 19.56 -9.61
C HIS A 163 15.90 18.65 -10.48
N ASP A 164 16.18 17.35 -10.45
CA ASP A 164 15.46 16.32 -11.22
C ASP A 164 14.00 16.21 -10.79
N ALA A 165 13.75 16.20 -9.49
CA ALA A 165 12.39 16.26 -8.95
C ALA A 165 11.64 17.51 -9.42
N ARG A 166 12.28 18.69 -9.37
CA ARG A 166 11.66 19.94 -9.83
C ARG A 166 11.32 19.91 -11.32
N SER A 167 12.11 19.22 -12.14
CA SER A 167 11.84 19.09 -13.58
C SER A 167 10.58 18.28 -13.91
N LEU A 168 10.19 17.34 -13.05
CA LEU A 168 9.00 16.49 -13.25
C LEU A 168 7.69 17.14 -12.80
N ARG A 169 7.77 18.17 -11.95
CA ARG A 169 6.62 18.82 -11.32
C ARG A 169 5.54 19.30 -12.32
N PRO A 170 5.86 20.01 -13.43
CA PRO A 170 4.83 20.50 -14.34
C PRO A 170 4.05 19.36 -15.03
N ALA A 171 4.71 18.24 -15.31
CA ALA A 171 4.08 17.08 -15.91
C ALA A 171 3.16 16.34 -14.93
N ILE A 172 3.51 16.32 -13.64
CA ILE A 172 2.64 15.81 -12.56
C ILE A 172 1.42 16.71 -12.39
N GLU A 173 1.60 18.03 -12.32
CA GLU A 173 0.50 18.99 -12.22
C GLU A 173 -0.46 18.87 -13.42
N SER A 174 0.07 18.70 -14.64
CA SER A 174 -0.73 18.44 -15.83
C SER A 174 -1.51 17.12 -15.77
N ALA A 175 -0.92 16.05 -15.22
CA ALA A 175 -1.61 14.79 -15.04
C ALA A 175 -2.79 14.90 -14.06
N LEU A 176 -2.58 15.59 -12.92
CA LEU A 176 -3.63 15.85 -11.94
C LEU A 176 -4.76 16.71 -12.52
N ALA A 177 -4.42 17.74 -13.31
CA ALA A 177 -5.40 18.57 -14.00
C ALA A 177 -6.22 17.79 -15.05
N ARG A 178 -5.68 16.70 -15.61
CA ARG A 178 -6.39 15.75 -16.48
C ARG A 178 -7.31 14.79 -15.72
N GLY A 179 -7.43 14.92 -14.40
CA GLY A 179 -8.31 14.09 -13.56
C GLY A 179 -7.66 12.83 -12.99
N TRP A 180 -6.33 12.66 -13.11
CA TRP A 180 -5.65 11.59 -12.39
C TRP A 180 -5.67 11.85 -10.89
N LEU A 181 -6.06 10.84 -10.11
CA LEU A 181 -5.93 10.90 -8.66
C LEU A 181 -4.46 10.82 -8.26
N ALA A 182 -4.06 11.59 -7.25
CA ALA A 182 -2.68 11.63 -6.76
C ALA A 182 -2.16 10.25 -6.31
N ALA A 183 -3.03 9.42 -5.71
CA ALA A 183 -2.68 8.07 -5.30
C ALA A 183 -2.35 7.15 -6.49
N ASP A 184 -3.22 7.12 -7.50
CA ASP A 184 -3.04 6.28 -8.70
C ASP A 184 -1.82 6.72 -9.51
N LEU A 185 -1.64 8.03 -9.63
CA LEU A 185 -0.47 8.61 -10.29
C LEU A 185 0.83 8.25 -9.55
N THR A 186 0.84 8.33 -8.22
CA THR A 186 1.99 7.92 -7.41
C THR A 186 2.32 6.45 -7.62
N ASP A 187 1.33 5.56 -7.52
CA ASP A 187 1.51 4.13 -7.72
C ASP A 187 2.07 3.80 -9.10
N LEU A 188 1.64 4.51 -10.15
CA LEU A 188 2.21 4.35 -11.50
C LEU A 188 3.68 4.77 -11.58
N LEU A 189 4.01 5.91 -10.98
CA LEU A 189 5.34 6.48 -11.09
C LEU A 189 6.38 5.71 -10.26
N ILE A 190 6.02 5.18 -9.09
CA ILE A 190 6.96 4.44 -8.23
C ILE A 190 7.23 3.00 -8.68
N ARG A 191 6.50 2.47 -9.67
CA ARG A 191 6.71 1.09 -10.17
C ARG A 191 8.12 0.87 -10.70
N ASN A 192 8.74 -0.26 -10.36
CA ASN A 192 10.05 -0.69 -10.86
C ASN A 192 11.13 0.41 -10.80
N PRO A 193 11.45 0.97 -9.62
CA PRO A 193 12.40 2.08 -9.50
C PRO A 193 13.87 1.63 -9.63
N ASN A 194 14.14 0.33 -9.50
CA ASN A 194 15.48 -0.23 -9.52
C ASN A 194 15.93 -0.53 -10.96
N GLY A 195 17.19 -0.20 -11.30
CA GLY A 195 17.82 -0.60 -12.56
C GLY A 195 17.65 0.36 -13.75
N ALA A 196 16.95 1.48 -13.57
CA ALA A 196 16.91 2.53 -14.60
C ALA A 196 18.24 3.30 -14.64
N ARG A 197 18.86 3.37 -15.83
CA ARG A 197 20.06 4.19 -16.06
C ARG A 197 19.79 5.69 -15.95
N ASP A 198 18.56 6.11 -16.28
CA ASP A 198 18.09 7.49 -16.23
C ASP A 198 16.65 7.54 -15.68
N PRO A 199 16.50 7.70 -14.35
CA PRO A 199 15.20 7.77 -13.69
C PRO A 199 14.28 8.88 -14.21
N VAL A 200 14.83 10.05 -14.52
CA VAL A 200 14.05 11.22 -14.96
C VAL A 200 13.44 10.94 -16.31
N ARG A 201 14.22 10.39 -17.25
CA ARG A 201 13.73 10.03 -18.58
C ARG A 201 12.64 8.96 -18.52
N VAL A 202 12.77 7.97 -17.64
CA VAL A 202 11.73 6.93 -17.45
C VAL A 202 10.43 7.55 -16.92
N LEU A 203 10.52 8.41 -15.90
CA LEU A 203 9.37 9.05 -15.29
C LEU A 203 8.70 10.04 -16.24
N ALA A 204 9.48 10.86 -16.95
CA ALA A 204 8.97 11.75 -17.99
C ALA A 204 8.24 10.96 -19.08
N ARG A 205 8.78 9.81 -19.51
CA ARG A 205 8.12 8.93 -20.48
C ARG A 205 6.78 8.42 -19.97
N ARG A 206 6.71 7.95 -18.71
CA ARG A 206 5.46 7.48 -18.10
C ARG A 206 4.40 8.56 -17.99
N LEU A 207 4.80 9.78 -17.60
CA LEU A 207 3.91 10.94 -17.54
C LEU A 207 3.39 11.35 -18.93
N THR A 208 4.23 11.21 -19.96
CA THR A 208 3.86 11.48 -21.35
C THR A 208 2.88 10.44 -21.88
N ASP A 209 3.12 9.16 -21.58
CA ASP A 209 2.31 8.02 -22.05
C ASP A 209 1.04 7.79 -21.19
N LEU A 210 0.68 8.74 -20.32
CA LEU A 210 -0.54 8.66 -19.51
C LEU A 210 -1.78 8.65 -20.40
N GLY A 211 -2.53 7.55 -20.34
CA GLY A 211 -3.86 7.41 -20.94
C GLY A 211 -4.96 8.15 -20.15
N GLN A 212 -6.21 7.72 -20.36
CA GLN A 212 -7.33 8.22 -19.58
C GLN A 212 -7.17 7.84 -18.10
N PRO A 213 -7.56 8.73 -17.16
CA PRO A 213 -7.53 8.40 -15.75
C PRO A 213 -8.45 7.21 -15.46
N PRO A 214 -8.10 6.34 -14.48
CA PRO A 214 -8.99 5.28 -14.06
C PRO A 214 -10.29 5.86 -13.51
N ASP A 215 -11.42 5.21 -13.82
CA ASP A 215 -12.71 5.62 -13.24
C ASP A 215 -12.60 5.54 -11.71
N PRO A 216 -13.07 6.58 -10.99
CA PRO A 216 -13.03 6.58 -9.55
C PRO A 216 -13.85 5.39 -9.03
N PRO A 217 -13.37 4.68 -7.98
CA PRO A 217 -14.15 3.62 -7.39
C PRO A 217 -15.50 4.16 -6.92
N ILE A 218 -16.59 3.48 -7.29
CA ILE A 218 -17.93 3.81 -6.79
C ILE A 218 -17.95 3.46 -5.30
N THR A 219 -17.71 4.44 -4.44
CA THR A 219 -17.64 4.26 -2.98
C THR A 219 -18.97 4.48 -2.30
N ASN A 220 -19.93 5.12 -2.97
CA ASN A 220 -21.17 5.58 -2.36
C ASN A 220 -22.39 5.03 -3.12
N VAL A 221 -22.64 3.72 -2.96
CA VAL A 221 -23.89 3.11 -3.41
C VAL A 221 -24.89 3.15 -2.24
N PRO A 222 -26.04 3.83 -2.39
CA PRO A 222 -27.08 3.88 -1.36
C PRO A 222 -27.49 2.48 -0.92
N TRP A 223 -27.91 2.35 0.34
CA TRP A 223 -28.34 1.06 0.87
C TRP A 223 -29.63 0.63 0.20
N CYS A 224 -29.74 -0.64 -0.23
CA CYS A 224 -30.96 -1.13 -0.84
C CYS A 224 -32.10 -1.39 0.17
N GLY A 225 -31.83 -1.32 1.48
CA GLY A 225 -32.81 -1.59 2.55
C GLY A 225 -33.12 -3.07 2.80
N GLU A 226 -32.87 -3.93 1.81
CA GLU A 226 -33.21 -5.36 1.84
C GLU A 226 -32.03 -6.29 2.24
N CYS A 227 -30.82 -5.77 2.45
CA CYS A 227 -29.69 -6.61 2.86
C CYS A 227 -29.52 -6.64 4.38
N GLU A 228 -29.03 -7.76 4.91
CA GLU A 228 -29.06 -8.10 6.34
C GLU A 228 -28.32 -7.10 7.23
N ASP A 229 -27.24 -6.52 6.70
CA ASP A 229 -26.50 -5.48 7.42
C ASP A 229 -26.11 -4.34 6.48
N ALA A 230 -26.47 -3.12 6.90
CA ALA A 230 -26.20 -1.90 6.16
C ALA A 230 -24.69 -1.63 6.01
N ARG A 231 -23.85 -2.10 6.94
CA ARG A 231 -22.40 -1.84 6.91
C ARG A 231 -21.63 -2.82 6.03
N SER A 232 -21.94 -4.11 6.13
CA SER A 232 -21.28 -5.18 5.37
C SER A 232 -21.90 -5.42 4.01
N ARG A 233 -23.13 -4.94 3.77
CA ARG A 233 -23.86 -5.08 2.50
C ARG A 233 -23.92 -6.55 2.05
N THR A 234 -24.13 -7.48 2.98
CA THR A 234 -24.22 -8.92 2.71
C THR A 234 -25.64 -9.44 2.78
N ILE A 235 -25.89 -10.53 2.08
CA ILE A 235 -27.12 -11.34 2.09
C ILE A 235 -26.75 -12.79 2.31
N THR A 236 -27.57 -13.54 3.03
CA THR A 236 -27.46 -15.00 3.10
C THR A 236 -28.14 -15.60 1.87
N VAL A 237 -27.42 -16.47 1.18
CA VAL A 237 -27.93 -17.20 0.02
C VAL A 237 -27.82 -18.68 0.32
N THR A 238 -28.93 -19.40 0.21
CA THR A 238 -28.95 -20.85 0.27
C THR A 238 -28.44 -21.41 -1.07
N GLU A 239 -27.35 -22.14 -1.02
CA GLU A 239 -26.78 -22.80 -2.19
C GLU A 239 -27.55 -24.08 -2.53
N LEU A 240 -27.31 -24.65 -3.71
CA LEU A 240 -28.01 -25.85 -4.19
C LEU A 240 -27.87 -27.05 -3.25
N ASP A 241 -26.79 -27.07 -2.47
CA ASP A 241 -26.48 -28.12 -1.49
C ASP A 241 -27.18 -27.89 -0.14
N GLY A 242 -28.04 -26.86 -0.04
CA GLY A 242 -28.76 -26.49 1.18
C GLY A 242 -27.92 -25.69 2.19
N THR A 243 -26.64 -25.45 1.91
CA THR A 243 -25.74 -24.63 2.73
C THR A 243 -26.07 -23.14 2.59
N GLU A 244 -26.15 -22.45 3.72
CA GLU A 244 -26.27 -21.00 3.77
C GLU A 244 -24.89 -20.35 3.65
N ALA A 245 -24.72 -19.46 2.67
CA ALA A 245 -23.48 -18.73 2.44
C ALA A 245 -23.74 -17.22 2.41
N ALA A 246 -22.94 -16.45 3.15
CA ALA A 246 -22.97 -14.99 3.09
C ALA A 246 -22.33 -14.51 1.77
N LYS A 247 -23.11 -13.81 0.94
CA LYS A 247 -22.67 -13.20 -0.32
C LYS A 247 -22.85 -11.68 -0.27
N PHE A 248 -22.05 -10.95 -1.02
CA PHE A 248 -22.23 -9.50 -1.15
C PHE A 248 -23.52 -9.20 -1.92
N CYS A 249 -24.29 -8.23 -1.43
CA CYS A 249 -25.51 -7.79 -2.05
C CYS A 249 -25.20 -7.27 -3.47
N PRO A 250 -25.80 -7.85 -4.52
CA PRO A 250 -25.52 -7.46 -5.88
C PRO A 250 -26.06 -6.07 -6.26
N GLN A 251 -26.95 -5.51 -5.44
CA GLN A 251 -27.59 -4.21 -5.67
C GLN A 251 -26.83 -3.06 -5.03
N CYS A 252 -26.40 -3.22 -3.77
CA CYS A 252 -25.86 -2.10 -2.99
C CYS A 252 -24.46 -2.33 -2.42
N SER A 253 -23.80 -3.46 -2.71
CA SER A 253 -22.41 -3.67 -2.29
C SER A 253 -21.44 -2.99 -3.27
N PRO A 254 -20.61 -2.04 -2.82
CA PRO A 254 -19.57 -1.43 -3.65
C PRO A 254 -18.59 -2.46 -4.22
N GLN A 255 -18.43 -3.61 -3.56
CA GLN A 255 -17.52 -4.67 -3.99
C GLN A 255 -18.02 -5.38 -5.26
N VAL A 256 -19.34 -5.53 -5.43
CA VAL A 256 -19.92 -6.17 -6.62
C VAL A 256 -19.85 -5.22 -7.83
N HIS A 257 -20.16 -3.94 -7.62
CA HIS A 257 -20.10 -2.93 -8.69
C HIS A 257 -18.68 -2.68 -9.21
N ARG A 258 -17.67 -2.80 -8.34
CA ARG A 258 -16.25 -2.70 -8.73
C ARG A 258 -15.79 -3.82 -9.68
N ILE A 259 -16.35 -5.02 -9.53
CA ILE A 259 -16.00 -6.16 -10.39
C ILE A 259 -16.65 -5.98 -11.77
N ARG A 260 -17.93 -5.58 -11.81
CA ARG A 260 -18.65 -5.33 -13.07
C ARG A 260 -18.03 -4.21 -13.90
N SER A 261 -17.64 -3.10 -13.27
CA SER A 261 -16.98 -2.01 -14.00
C SER A 261 -15.61 -2.44 -14.58
N SER A 262 -14.87 -3.30 -13.88
CA SER A 262 -13.62 -3.87 -14.40
C SER A 262 -13.83 -4.82 -15.58
N GLU A 263 -14.91 -5.61 -15.56
CA GLU A 263 -15.30 -6.51 -16.67
C GLU A 263 -15.80 -5.71 -17.88
N GLU A 264 -16.63 -4.68 -17.67
CA GLU A 264 -17.12 -3.81 -18.74
C GLU A 264 -15.98 -2.99 -19.38
N GLN A 265 -15.05 -2.45 -18.59
CA GLN A 265 -13.87 -1.75 -19.09
C GLN A 265 -12.93 -2.68 -19.88
N SER A 266 -12.77 -3.94 -19.46
CA SER A 266 -11.94 -4.91 -20.18
C SER A 266 -12.60 -5.39 -21.48
N VAL A 267 -13.93 -5.52 -21.51
CA VAL A 267 -14.69 -5.78 -22.75
C VAL A 267 -14.63 -4.58 -23.71
N GLN A 268 -14.73 -3.35 -23.20
CA GLN A 268 -14.67 -2.13 -24.02
C GLN A 268 -13.25 -1.82 -24.54
N HIS A 269 -12.21 -2.25 -23.81
CA HIS A 269 -10.83 -2.23 -24.28
C HIS A 269 -10.56 -3.30 -25.36
N CYS A 270 -11.16 -4.49 -25.24
CA CYS A 270 -11.08 -5.54 -26.25
C CYS A 270 -11.87 -5.18 -27.53
N GLY A 271 -13.00 -4.50 -27.40
CA GLY A 271 -13.84 -4.04 -28.52
C GLY A 271 -13.26 -2.90 -29.36
N LYS A 272 -12.16 -2.25 -28.92
CA LYS A 272 -11.48 -1.19 -29.69
C LYS A 272 -10.33 -1.68 -30.58
N VAL A 273 -10.05 -2.99 -30.62
CA VAL A 273 -8.94 -3.56 -31.42
C VAL A 273 -9.41 -4.21 -32.73
N VAL A 274 -10.71 -4.17 -33.06
CA VAL A 274 -11.20 -4.61 -34.38
C VAL A 274 -11.85 -3.45 -35.10
N ASN A 275 -11.03 -2.65 -35.79
CA ASN A 275 -11.39 -1.96 -37.03
C ASN A 275 -10.18 -1.16 -37.51
N TYR A 276 -9.18 -1.84 -38.07
CA TYR A 276 -8.35 -1.31 -39.15
C TYR A 276 -7.60 -2.50 -39.74
N LEU A 277 -8.09 -3.00 -40.88
CA LEU A 277 -7.30 -3.52 -41.99
C LEU A 277 -8.27 -4.12 -43.01
N GLY A 278 -8.40 -3.50 -44.19
CA GLY A 278 -8.76 -4.26 -45.38
C GLY A 278 -9.66 -3.62 -46.43
N GLU A 279 -9.47 -2.37 -46.85
CA GLU A 279 -9.95 -1.95 -48.18
C GLU A 279 -8.85 -1.20 -48.96
N GLN A 280 -7.99 -1.98 -49.61
CA GLN A 280 -7.25 -1.59 -50.81
C GLN A 280 -7.40 -2.70 -51.85
N ARG A 281 -8.36 -2.54 -52.76
CA ARG A 281 -8.22 -2.84 -54.21
C ARG A 281 -9.51 -2.56 -54.97
N VAL A 282 -9.31 -2.32 -56.28
CA VAL A 282 -10.29 -2.16 -57.38
C VAL A 282 -10.70 -0.67 -57.51
N GLN A 283 -10.25 0.12 -58.50
CA GLN A 283 -9.78 -0.13 -59.87
C GLN A 283 -8.59 0.77 -60.23
#